data_AF-A0A536FDS0-F1
#
_entry.id   AF-A0A536FDS0-F1
#
_cell.length_a   1.000
_cell.length_b   1.000
_cell.length_c   1.000
_cell.angle_alpha   90.00
_cell.angle_beta   90.00
_cell.angle_gamma   90.00
#
_symmetry.space_group_name_H-M   'P 1'
#
loop_
_entity.id
_entity.type
_entity.pdbx_description
1 polymer ?
#
loop_
_entity_poly.entity_id
_entity_poly.type
_entity_poly.pdbx_seq_one_letter_code
_entity_poly.pdbx_strand_id
1 'polypeptide(L)'
;MSRPSTSTFSVPGPTGEPCGWQTSRRPGDRFRLALQRARHEDHLPVDDHATFRLVAEQTELDVARFERDVQQRDFTTLAREHAEAVQRGVFGVPTLVWPEGRSYYLKITDLIPAGRAVALYDAIETVHRFGEVIEIKTPESEGTLAA
;
A
#
# COMPACT_ATOMS: atom_id res chain seq x y z
N MET A 1 -9.05 -18.42 10.35
CA MET A 1 -9.35 -17.56 9.18
C MET A 1 -8.10 -16.74 8.89
N SER A 2 -7.55 -16.85 7.69
CA SER A 2 -6.24 -16.29 7.34
C SER A 2 -6.37 -14.86 6.83
N ARG A 3 -5.52 -13.95 7.32
CA ARG A 3 -5.52 -12.52 6.98
C ARG A 3 -5.09 -12.31 5.51
N PRO A 4 -5.72 -11.37 4.76
CA PRO A 4 -5.26 -10.94 3.45
C PRO A 4 -3.82 -10.40 3.48
N SER A 5 -3.04 -10.78 2.47
CA SER A 5 -1.69 -10.28 2.23
C SER A 5 -1.76 -9.00 1.39
N THR A 6 -1.17 -7.90 1.87
CA THR A 6 -0.79 -6.78 1.01
C THR A 6 0.29 -7.31 0.08
N SER A 7 0.11 -7.22 -1.24
CA SER A 7 0.99 -7.87 -2.22
C SER A 7 2.47 -7.49 -2.01
N THR A 8 3.18 -8.33 -1.27
CA THR A 8 4.62 -8.54 -1.25
C THR A 8 4.81 -9.99 -0.82
N PHE A 9 5.39 -10.79 -1.70
CA PHE A 9 5.43 -12.25 -1.63
C PHE A 9 6.25 -12.77 -0.42
N SER A 10 5.63 -13.42 0.59
CA SER A 10 6.18 -14.52 1.44
C SER A 10 5.19 -15.00 2.54
N VAL A 11 5.06 -16.33 2.70
CA VAL A 11 4.42 -17.10 3.81
C VAL A 11 5.26 -18.40 3.98
N PRO A 12 5.67 -18.91 5.19
CA PRO A 12 4.84 -19.49 6.29
C PRO A 12 5.35 -19.10 7.72
N GLY A 13 4.75 -19.36 8.90
CA GLY A 13 3.81 -20.34 9.48
C GLY A 13 3.63 -20.00 11.00
N PRO A 14 2.90 -20.80 11.82
CA PRO A 14 2.20 -20.32 13.02
C PRO A 14 2.95 -20.55 14.35
N THR A 15 3.20 -19.49 15.12
CA THR A 15 3.35 -19.54 16.59
C THR A 15 3.08 -18.15 17.18
N GLY A 16 2.30 -18.13 18.26
CA GLY A 16 1.73 -16.92 18.86
C GLY A 16 2.75 -16.01 19.54
N GLU A 17 3.38 -15.13 18.76
CA GLU A 17 4.05 -13.93 19.26
C GLU A 17 3.23 -12.66 18.99
N PRO A 18 3.32 -11.64 19.87
CA PRO A 18 2.45 -10.48 19.84
C PRO A 18 2.55 -9.74 18.49
N CYS A 19 1.39 -9.36 17.97
CA CYS A 19 1.20 -8.61 16.73
C CYS A 19 1.71 -7.17 16.88
N GLY A 20 3.04 -6.99 16.93
CA GLY A 20 3.69 -5.74 16.61
C GLY A 20 3.72 -5.59 15.09
N TRP A 21 3.38 -4.42 14.58
CA TRP A 21 3.58 -4.03 13.19
C TRP A 21 5.04 -4.28 12.81
N GLN A 22 5.35 -5.45 12.27
CA GLN A 22 6.70 -5.77 11.86
C GLN A 22 7.01 -4.84 10.70
N THR A 23 7.88 -3.85 10.96
CA THR A 23 8.66 -3.20 9.91
C THR A 23 9.21 -4.32 9.04
N SER A 24 8.70 -4.38 7.82
CA SER A 24 9.06 -5.35 6.79
C SER A 24 10.59 -5.54 6.76
N ARG A 25 11.05 -6.77 7.02
CA ARG A 25 12.48 -7.08 7.28
C ARG A 25 13.41 -6.83 6.10
N ARG A 26 12.89 -6.60 4.89
CA ARG A 26 13.71 -6.38 3.69
C ARG A 26 14.01 -4.88 3.52
N PRO A 27 15.25 -4.49 3.20
CA PRO A 27 15.62 -3.08 2.99
C PRO A 27 14.71 -2.34 2.00
N GLY A 28 14.30 -3.00 0.90
CA GLY A 28 13.41 -2.42 -0.10
C GLY A 28 12.00 -2.07 0.42
N ASP A 29 11.51 -2.78 1.44
CA ASP A 29 10.19 -2.50 1.98
C ASP A 29 10.25 -1.31 2.97
N ARG A 30 11.34 -1.20 3.74
CA ARG A 30 11.63 0.01 4.54
C ARG A 30 11.72 1.24 3.64
N PHE A 31 12.44 1.13 2.51
CA PHE A 31 12.54 2.18 1.50
C PHE A 31 11.17 2.58 0.94
N ARG A 32 10.34 1.62 0.51
CA ARG A 32 8.99 1.91 -0.01
C ARG A 32 8.11 2.61 1.03
N LEU A 33 8.12 2.14 2.27
CA LEU A 33 7.34 2.76 3.34
C LEU A 33 7.79 4.20 3.62
N ALA A 34 9.10 4.44 3.70
CA ALA A 34 9.65 5.78 3.91
C ALA A 34 9.35 6.71 2.71
N LEU A 35 9.38 6.20 1.48
CA LEU A 35 9.02 6.98 0.29
C LEU A 35 7.54 7.37 0.28
N GLN A 36 6.65 6.47 0.71
CA GLN A 36 5.23 6.77 0.88
C GLN A 36 5.02 7.87 1.94
N ARG A 37 5.74 7.83 3.06
CA ARG A 37 5.69 8.91 4.08
C ARG A 37 6.23 10.23 3.54
N ALA A 38 7.38 10.22 2.88
CA ALA A 38 7.94 11.41 2.24
C ALA A 38 6.93 12.10 1.32
N ARG A 39 6.14 11.31 0.56
CA ARG A 39 5.08 11.85 -0.31
C ARG A 39 3.85 12.33 0.45
N HIS A 40 3.33 11.54 1.37
CA HIS A 40 1.99 11.71 1.93
C HIS A 40 1.96 12.45 3.26
N GLU A 41 3.03 12.38 4.05
CA GLU A 41 3.21 13.10 5.32
C GLU A 41 4.01 14.39 5.10
N ASP A 42 5.15 14.31 4.40
CA ASP A 42 6.07 15.46 4.24
C ASP A 42 5.85 16.25 2.94
N HIS A 43 4.92 15.80 2.10
CA HIS A 43 4.56 16.43 0.82
C HIS A 43 5.73 16.63 -0.16
N LEU A 44 6.77 15.79 -0.07
CA LEU A 44 7.91 15.85 -0.97
C LEU A 44 7.52 15.41 -2.41
N PRO A 45 8.14 16.01 -3.44
CA PRO A 45 7.95 15.62 -4.83
C PRO A 45 8.56 14.23 -5.09
N VAL A 46 7.78 13.30 -5.64
CA VAL A 46 8.25 11.94 -6.01
C VAL A 46 8.53 11.79 -7.50
N ASP A 47 8.53 12.90 -8.22
CA ASP A 47 9.13 13.07 -9.55
C ASP A 47 10.56 13.62 -9.48
N ASP A 48 10.99 14.10 -8.31
CA ASP A 48 12.37 14.54 -8.06
C ASP A 48 13.24 13.39 -7.54
N HIS A 49 14.35 13.14 -8.23
CA HIS A 49 15.36 12.17 -7.85
C HIS A 49 15.96 12.43 -6.46
N ALA A 50 16.07 13.70 -6.05
CA ALA A 50 16.60 14.08 -4.74
C ALA A 50 15.79 13.46 -3.58
N THR A 51 14.48 13.35 -3.72
CA THR A 51 13.59 12.70 -2.74
C THR A 51 13.92 11.22 -2.59
N PHE A 52 14.15 10.50 -3.69
CA PHE A 52 14.51 9.08 -3.64
C PHE A 52 15.86 8.85 -2.98
N ARG A 53 16.85 9.69 -3.30
CA ARG A 53 18.18 9.61 -2.69
C ARG A 53 18.12 9.88 -1.18
N LEU A 54 17.40 10.92 -0.76
CA LEU A 54 17.17 11.22 0.66
C LEU A 54 16.59 10.01 1.40
N VAL A 55 15.56 9.39 0.83
CA VAL A 55 14.91 8.21 1.44
C VAL A 55 15.86 6.99 1.45
N ALA A 56 16.68 6.80 0.43
CA ALA A 56 17.68 5.73 0.38
C ALA A 56 18.71 5.88 1.52
N GLU A 57 19.20 7.11 1.74
CA GLU A 57 20.11 7.45 2.84
C GLU A 57 19.44 7.20 4.21
N GLN A 58 18.20 7.63 4.40
CA GLN A 58 17.44 7.46 5.65
C GLN A 58 17.11 6.00 5.99
N THR A 59 17.02 5.12 4.99
CA THR A 59 16.62 3.72 5.16
C THR A 59 17.80 2.74 5.11
N GLU A 60 19.02 3.26 5.14
CA GLU A 60 20.28 2.51 5.10
C GLU A 60 20.39 1.62 3.86
N LEU A 61 19.81 2.06 2.74
CA LEU A 61 20.00 1.40 1.47
C LEU A 61 21.43 1.68 0.97
N ASP A 62 22.05 0.73 0.28
CA ASP A 62 23.32 1.01 -0.41
C ASP A 62 23.05 2.03 -1.52
N VAL A 63 23.33 3.30 -1.23
CA VAL A 63 23.05 4.44 -2.13
C VAL A 63 23.82 4.28 -3.44
N ALA A 64 25.08 3.84 -3.39
CA ALA A 64 25.88 3.67 -4.59
C ALA A 64 25.31 2.59 -5.51
N ARG A 65 24.79 1.50 -4.94
CA ARG A 65 24.07 0.47 -5.70
C ARG A 65 22.72 0.97 -6.19
N PHE A 66 21.93 1.62 -5.35
CA PHE A 66 20.64 2.20 -5.70
C PHE A 66 20.76 3.12 -6.92
N GLU A 67 21.72 4.04 -6.91
CA GLU A 67 21.99 4.95 -8.02
C GLU A 67 22.30 4.20 -9.32
N ARG A 68 23.13 3.15 -9.27
CA ARG A 68 23.42 2.31 -10.44
C ARG A 68 22.15 1.60 -10.94
N ASP A 69 21.39 1.00 -10.04
CA ASP A 69 20.16 0.26 -10.37
C ASP A 69 19.11 1.20 -10.99
N VAL A 70 19.01 2.44 -10.52
CA VAL A 70 18.13 3.49 -11.07
C VAL A 70 18.52 3.88 -12.50
N GLN A 71 19.81 3.94 -12.83
CA GLN A 71 20.28 4.26 -14.18
C GLN A 71 20.15 3.07 -15.14
N GLN A 72 20.25 1.85 -14.63
CA GLN A 72 20.16 0.61 -15.41
C GLN A 72 18.75 0.01 -15.44
N ARG A 73 17.77 0.71 -14.85
CA ARG A 73 16.41 0.20 -14.70
C ARG A 73 15.80 -0.16 -16.04
N ASP A 74 15.23 -1.36 -16.11
CA ASP A 74 14.19 -1.67 -17.07
C ASP A 74 12.83 -1.68 -16.37
N PHE A 75 11.78 -1.39 -17.13
CA PHE A 75 10.41 -1.39 -16.61
C PHE A 75 9.68 -2.69 -16.90
N THR A 76 10.38 -3.76 -17.29
CA THR A 76 9.75 -5.01 -17.73
C THR A 76 9.02 -5.71 -16.59
N THR A 77 9.65 -5.75 -15.41
CA THR A 77 9.04 -6.30 -14.19
C THR A 77 7.82 -5.49 -13.77
N LEU A 78 7.93 -4.15 -13.76
CA LEU A 78 6.82 -3.25 -13.42
C LEU A 78 5.65 -3.40 -14.40
N ALA A 79 5.93 -3.47 -15.71
CA ALA A 79 4.91 -3.64 -16.73
C ALA A 79 4.19 -5.00 -16.60
N ARG A 80 4.93 -6.07 -16.32
CA ARG A 80 4.36 -7.40 -16.06
C ARG A 80 3.46 -7.37 -14.82
N GLU A 81 3.94 -6.83 -13.70
CA GLU A 81 3.18 -6.74 -12.45
C GLU A 81 1.92 -5.89 -12.61
N HIS A 82 2.01 -4.77 -13.34
CA HIS A 82 0.86 -3.96 -13.69
C HIS A 82 -0.16 -4.75 -14.55
N ALA A 83 0.30 -5.47 -15.58
CA ALA A 83 -0.56 -6.30 -16.41
C ALA A 83 -1.27 -7.40 -15.60
N GLU A 84 -0.55 -8.05 -14.67
CA GLU A 84 -1.13 -9.03 -13.74
C GLU A 84 -2.17 -8.39 -12.81
N ALA A 85 -1.92 -7.17 -12.31
CA ALA A 85 -2.89 -6.45 -11.48
C ALA A 85 -4.17 -6.13 -12.27
N VAL A 86 -4.05 -5.66 -13.51
CA VAL A 86 -5.19 -5.40 -14.40
C VAL A 86 -5.98 -6.67 -14.67
N GLN A 87 -5.32 -7.80 -14.94
CA GLN A 87 -5.97 -9.11 -15.12
C GLN A 87 -6.74 -9.57 -13.87
N ARG A 88 -6.31 -9.14 -12.68
CA ARG A 88 -7.00 -9.40 -11.40
C ARG A 88 -8.11 -8.39 -11.09
N GLY A 89 -8.44 -7.52 -12.05
CA GLY A 89 -9.49 -6.50 -11.89
C GLY A 89 -9.07 -5.31 -11.05
N VAL A 90 -7.77 -5.07 -10.86
CA VAL A 90 -7.29 -3.83 -10.22
C VAL A 90 -7.44 -2.69 -11.24
N PHE A 91 -8.27 -1.70 -10.90
CA PHE A 91 -8.55 -0.53 -11.75
C PHE A 91 -8.18 0.81 -11.08
N GLY A 92 -7.72 0.80 -9.84
CA GLY A 92 -7.33 1.98 -9.08
C GLY A 92 -6.43 1.64 -7.89
N VAL A 93 -5.84 2.65 -7.28
CA VAL A 93 -4.99 2.48 -6.09
C VAL A 93 -5.44 3.40 -4.93
N PRO A 94 -5.34 2.93 -3.67
CA PRO A 94 -5.01 1.55 -3.27
C PRO A 94 -6.15 0.57 -3.57
N THR A 95 -5.78 -0.68 -3.88
CA THR A 95 -6.72 -1.81 -3.98
C THR A 95 -6.31 -2.90 -2.99
N LEU A 96 -7.25 -3.33 -2.15
CA LEU A 96 -7.09 -4.47 -1.24
C LEU A 96 -7.60 -5.73 -1.91
N VAL A 97 -6.85 -6.83 -1.85
CA VAL A 97 -7.21 -8.12 -2.47
C VAL A 97 -7.27 -9.20 -1.40
N TRP A 98 -8.40 -9.88 -1.30
CA TRP A 98 -8.60 -11.01 -0.38
C TRP A 98 -8.07 -12.32 -0.98
N PRO A 99 -7.69 -13.31 -0.15
CA PRO A 99 -7.20 -14.62 -0.63
C PRO A 99 -8.18 -15.32 -1.58
N GLU A 100 -9.48 -15.11 -1.40
CA GLU A 100 -10.56 -15.68 -2.21
C GLU A 100 -10.74 -14.95 -3.56
N GLY A 101 -9.96 -13.89 -3.82
CA GLY A 101 -9.90 -13.16 -5.09
C GLY A 101 -10.77 -11.90 -5.15
N ARG A 102 -11.64 -11.65 -4.18
CA ARG A 102 -12.43 -10.40 -4.12
C ARG A 102 -11.53 -9.21 -3.80
N SER A 103 -11.69 -8.11 -4.52
CA SER A 103 -10.89 -6.91 -4.37
C SER A 103 -11.74 -5.66 -4.14
N TYR A 104 -11.15 -4.66 -3.48
CA TYR A 104 -11.80 -3.40 -3.13
C TYR A 104 -10.86 -2.25 -3.42
N TYR A 105 -11.29 -1.38 -4.33
CA TYR A 105 -10.71 -0.07 -4.51
C TYR A 105 -11.18 0.86 -3.37
N LEU A 106 -10.25 1.58 -2.75
CA LEU A 106 -10.55 2.56 -1.73
C LEU A 106 -10.18 3.95 -2.21
N LYS A 107 -11.16 4.85 -2.30
CA LYS A 107 -10.89 6.27 -2.50
C LYS A 107 -10.62 6.92 -1.15
N ILE A 108 -9.35 7.24 -0.92
CA ILE A 108 -8.86 7.89 0.30
C ILE A 108 -8.45 9.31 -0.08
N THR A 109 -9.03 10.31 0.58
CA THR A 109 -8.72 11.74 0.34
C THR A 109 -7.51 12.20 1.13
N ASP A 110 -7.41 11.73 2.37
CA ASP A 110 -6.41 12.16 3.34
C ASP A 110 -5.78 10.97 4.04
N LEU A 111 -4.56 11.15 4.56
CA LEU A 111 -3.89 10.13 5.33
C LEU A 111 -4.74 9.72 6.54
N ILE A 112 -5.03 8.42 6.64
CA ILE A 112 -5.80 7.88 7.76
C ILE A 112 -4.93 7.94 9.02
N PRO A 113 -5.38 8.57 10.12
CA PRO A 113 -4.63 8.58 11.36
C PRO A 113 -4.34 7.15 11.85
N ALA A 114 -3.12 6.90 12.33
CA ALA A 114 -2.68 5.54 12.71
C ALA A 114 -3.63 4.87 13.73
N GLY A 115 -4.17 5.63 14.69
CA GLY A 115 -5.14 5.14 15.67
C GLY A 115 -6.50 4.71 15.09
N ARG A 116 -6.80 5.09 13.84
CA ARG A 116 -8.05 4.72 13.12
C ARG A 116 -7.83 3.68 12.03
N ALA A 117 -6.59 3.40 11.64
CA ALA A 117 -6.27 2.52 10.52
C ALA A 117 -6.83 1.10 10.72
N VAL A 118 -6.68 0.53 11.92
CA VAL A 118 -7.21 -0.80 12.25
C VAL A 118 -8.74 -0.82 12.22
N ALA A 119 -9.39 0.16 12.84
CA ALA A 119 -10.84 0.24 12.87
C ALA A 119 -11.45 0.38 11.46
N LEU A 120 -10.80 1.13 10.56
CA LEU A 120 -11.20 1.20 9.16
C LEU A 120 -11.06 -0.16 8.46
N TYR A 121 -9.93 -0.85 8.66
CA TYR A 121 -9.72 -2.17 8.09
C TYR A 121 -10.77 -3.17 8.56
N ASP A 122 -11.10 -3.19 9.86
CA ASP A 122 -12.13 -4.06 10.43
C ASP A 122 -13.52 -3.76 9.86
N ALA A 123 -13.83 -2.49 9.59
CA ALA A 123 -15.07 -2.10 8.93
C ALA A 123 -15.14 -2.63 7.49
N ILE A 124 -14.04 -2.53 6.73
CA ILE A 124 -13.96 -3.08 5.37
C ILE A 124 -14.08 -4.61 5.40
N GLU A 125 -13.42 -5.28 6.35
CA GLU A 125 -13.56 -6.73 6.54
C GLU A 125 -15.02 -7.12 6.86
N THR A 126 -15.72 -6.31 7.66
CA THR A 126 -17.13 -6.52 7.96
C THR A 126 -17.99 -6.40 6.70
N VAL A 127 -17.78 -5.36 5.88
CA VAL A 127 -18.46 -5.20 4.59
C VAL A 127 -18.15 -6.37 3.66
N HIS A 128 -16.92 -6.90 3.70
CA HIS A 128 -16.51 -8.01 2.85
C HIS A 128 -17.34 -9.28 3.06
N ARG A 129 -17.92 -9.48 4.25
CA ARG A 129 -18.79 -10.62 4.56
C ARG A 129 -20.12 -10.60 3.80
N PHE A 130 -20.49 -9.47 3.20
CA PHE A 130 -21.69 -9.32 2.37
C PHE A 130 -21.30 -9.37 0.90
N GLY A 131 -21.59 -10.49 0.23
CA GLY A 131 -21.28 -10.74 -1.18
C GLY A 131 -22.06 -9.84 -2.14
N GLU A 132 -23.21 -9.34 -1.69
CA GLU A 132 -24.18 -8.56 -2.44
C GLU A 132 -23.78 -7.09 -2.58
N VAL A 133 -22.91 -6.60 -1.69
CA VAL A 133 -22.45 -5.21 -1.69
C VAL A 133 -21.33 -5.04 -2.71
N ILE A 134 -21.63 -4.40 -3.83
CA ILE A 134 -20.65 -4.15 -4.91
C ILE A 134 -19.99 -2.77 -4.84
N GLU A 135 -20.67 -1.77 -4.25
CA GLU A 135 -20.14 -0.41 -4.14
C GLU A 135 -20.80 0.35 -2.97
N ILE A 136 -20.00 1.10 -2.21
CA ILE A 136 -20.45 2.10 -1.23
C ILE A 136 -19.76 3.40 -1.56
N LYS A 137 -20.53 4.47 -1.78
CA LYS A 137 -20.02 5.79 -2.12
C LYS A 137 -20.72 6.88 -1.33
N THR A 138 -19.97 7.93 -1.03
CA THR A 138 -20.47 9.19 -0.50
C THR A 138 -20.22 10.30 -1.53
N PRO A 139 -21.05 11.35 -1.60
CA PRO A 139 -20.78 12.52 -2.43
C PRO A 139 -19.38 13.11 -2.14
N GLU A 140 -18.71 13.58 -3.20
CA GLU A 140 -17.30 14.03 -3.13
C GLU A 140 -17.16 15.53 -2.78
N SER A 141 -18.25 16.27 -2.65
CA SER A 141 -18.29 17.70 -2.34
C SER A 141 -18.72 17.96 -0.89
N GLU A 142 -18.05 18.91 -0.20
CA GLU A 142 -18.49 19.46 1.09
C GLU A 142 -19.95 19.92 1.00
N GLY A 143 -20.87 19.23 1.68
CA GLY A 143 -22.27 19.66 1.68
C GLY A 143 -23.36 18.66 2.05
N THR A 144 -23.11 17.58 2.80
CA THR A 144 -24.26 16.79 3.34
C THR A 144 -24.01 16.16 4.71
N LEU A 145 -23.12 16.71 5.54
CA LEU A 145 -23.08 16.37 6.97
C LEU A 145 -22.86 17.65 7.80
N ALA A 146 -23.74 18.64 7.59
CA ALA A 146 -24.12 19.57 8.64
C ALA A 146 -25.51 19.13 9.13
N ALA A 147 -25.54 18.15 10.02
CA ALA A 147 -26.68 17.79 10.87
C ALA A 147 -26.15 17.06 12.10
#